data_AF-M6RFT7-F1
#
_entry.id   AF-M6RFT7-F1
#
_cell.length_a   1.000
_cell.length_b   1.000
_cell.length_c   1.000
_cell.angle_alpha   90.00
_cell.angle_beta   90.00
_cell.angle_gamma   90.00
#
_symmetry.space_group_name_H-M   'P 1'
#
loop_
_entity.id
_entity.type
_entity.pdbx_description
1 polymer ?
#
loop_
_entity_poly.entity_id
_entity_poly.type
_entity_poly.pdbx_seq_one_letter_code
_entity_poly.pdbx_strand_id
1 'polypeptide(L)'
;MAFGHPLIDKTVSYLIQNQKGWSTAFHSVSNKEYYVFLVEFQFTLNRTELFYFETNPNTGSVKQIETLPEELREYNSSVRPSEISSHPELPSRLEENLIRTFISLDEIVESRKKELGDQTLDLFQKEEFKIRTSNQNTLRQLEEKLMRQEAAFKWEGKPEKKSAMNRTRNEIQKVKEDFDRELRKVRNGKTIQHRFQLFQVYLPS
;
A
#
# COMPACT_ATOMS: atom_id res chain seq x y z
N MET A 1 19.48 -6.88 19.77
CA MET A 1 18.21 -6.84 19.00
C MET A 1 18.58 -6.50 17.56
N ALA A 2 18.16 -7.32 16.59
CA ALA A 2 18.44 -7.09 15.18
C ALA A 2 17.12 -6.77 14.44
N PHE A 3 17.20 -6.01 13.35
CA PHE A 3 16.07 -5.80 12.44
C PHE A 3 15.51 -7.17 11.97
N GLY A 4 14.18 -7.33 12.00
CA GLY A 4 13.49 -8.59 11.71
C GLY A 4 13.11 -9.43 12.95
N HIS A 5 13.35 -8.91 14.17
CA HIS A 5 12.81 -9.54 15.37
C HIS A 5 11.30 -9.24 15.49
N PRO A 6 10.42 -10.23 15.74
CA PRO A 6 8.96 -10.03 15.77
C PRO A 6 8.48 -8.95 16.74
N LEU A 7 9.23 -8.70 17.82
CA LEU A 7 8.94 -7.60 18.75
C LEU A 7 9.19 -6.23 18.12
N ILE A 8 10.27 -6.06 17.35
CA ILE A 8 10.56 -4.79 16.66
C ILE A 8 9.50 -4.54 15.60
N ASP A 9 9.16 -5.54 14.80
CA ASP A 9 8.15 -5.40 13.75
C ASP A 9 6.76 -5.09 14.34
N LYS A 10 6.41 -5.70 15.48
CA LYS A 10 5.18 -5.37 16.22
C LYS A 10 5.22 -3.95 16.77
N THR A 11 6.33 -3.51 17.34
CA THR A 11 6.45 -2.15 17.87
C THR A 11 6.41 -1.10 16.75
N VAL A 12 7.10 -1.33 15.64
CA VAL A 12 7.07 -0.45 14.45
C VAL A 12 5.67 -0.39 13.87
N SER A 13 5.03 -1.55 13.68
CA SER A 13 3.64 -1.62 13.20
C SER A 13 2.68 -0.89 14.14
N TYR A 14 2.85 -1.06 15.45
CA TYR A 14 2.04 -0.39 16.47
C TYR A 14 2.24 1.13 16.45
N LEU A 15 3.47 1.61 16.24
CA LEU A 15 3.77 3.04 16.14
C LEU A 15 3.18 3.66 14.87
N ILE A 16 3.28 2.96 13.73
CA ILE A 16 2.69 3.39 12.46
C ILE A 16 1.15 3.45 12.58
N GLN A 17 0.53 2.42 13.17
CA GLN A 17 -0.93 2.32 13.27
C GLN A 17 -1.56 3.30 14.24
N ASN A 18 -0.92 3.58 15.39
CA ASN A 18 -1.52 4.46 16.39
C ASN A 18 -1.30 5.95 16.12
N GLN A 19 -0.45 6.30 15.14
CA GLN A 19 -0.09 7.68 14.76
C GLN A 19 0.25 8.58 15.97
N LYS A 20 0.64 7.97 17.10
CA LYS A 20 0.79 8.65 18.38
C LYS A 20 2.11 9.42 18.34
N GLY A 21 2.03 10.75 18.22
CA GLY A 21 3.18 11.62 17.99
C GLY A 21 3.41 11.99 16.52
N TRP A 22 2.50 11.63 15.61
CA TRP A 22 2.53 12.05 14.20
C TRP A 22 1.86 13.43 14.05
N SER A 23 2.42 14.46 14.68
CA SER A 23 2.09 15.85 14.36
C SER A 23 3.10 16.38 13.35
N THR A 24 2.66 17.05 12.29
CA THR A 24 3.57 17.74 11.37
C THR A 24 4.40 18.73 12.18
N ALA A 25 5.70 18.50 12.26
CA ALA A 25 6.62 19.33 13.01
C ALA A 25 7.22 20.38 12.07
N PHE A 26 7.25 21.63 12.54
CA PHE A 26 7.90 22.74 11.85
C PHE A 26 9.17 23.10 12.61
N HIS A 27 10.29 23.20 11.89
CA HIS A 27 11.60 23.46 12.45
C HIS A 27 12.25 24.63 11.73
N SER A 28 12.66 25.69 12.42
CA SER A 28 13.37 26.83 11.80
C SER A 28 14.87 26.68 12.08
N VAL A 29 15.60 26.08 11.14
CA VAL A 29 17.00 25.62 11.36
C VAL A 29 17.89 25.86 10.13
N SER A 30 17.31 26.21 8.99
CA SER A 30 17.98 26.13 7.69
C SER A 30 18.01 27.49 7.00
N ASN A 31 18.74 27.62 5.89
CA ASN A 31 18.60 28.74 4.95
C ASN A 31 17.60 28.43 3.80
N LYS A 32 17.15 27.18 3.72
CA LYS A 32 16.28 26.61 2.68
C LYS A 32 15.09 25.89 3.32
N GLU A 33 14.03 25.73 2.55
CA GLU A 33 12.85 24.97 2.94
C GLU A 33 13.07 23.47 2.63
N TYR A 34 12.78 22.59 3.58
CA TYR A 34 12.77 21.15 3.32
C TYR A 34 11.42 20.54 3.69
N TYR A 35 10.90 19.70 2.81
CA TYR A 35 9.65 18.97 3.03
C TYR A 35 9.91 17.49 3.07
N VAL A 36 9.39 16.83 4.11
CA VAL A 36 9.46 15.37 4.27
C VAL A 36 8.06 14.81 4.11
N PHE A 37 7.86 14.04 3.05
CA PHE A 37 6.61 13.35 2.79
C PHE A 37 6.74 11.87 3.12
N LEU A 38 5.75 11.36 3.83
CA LEU A 38 5.51 9.94 4.02
C LEU A 38 4.47 9.52 2.99
N VAL A 39 4.85 8.58 2.12
CA VAL A 39 3.98 8.05 1.07
C VAL A 39 3.69 6.59 1.39
N GLU A 40 2.42 6.31 1.69
CA GLU A 40 1.93 4.95 1.88
C GLU A 40 1.41 4.42 0.56
N PHE A 41 2.04 3.38 0.03
CA PHE A 41 1.54 2.59 -1.09
C PHE A 41 0.68 1.46 -0.54
N GLN A 42 -0.60 1.50 -0.88
CA GLN A 42 -1.60 0.50 -0.52
C GLN A 42 -1.77 -0.48 -1.67
N PHE A 43 -1.22 -1.68 -1.49
CA PHE A 43 -1.42 -2.86 -2.32
C PHE A 43 -1.37 -4.11 -1.42
N THR A 44 -1.33 -5.33 -1.96
CA THR A 44 -1.35 -6.57 -1.15
C THR A 44 -0.34 -6.59 0.00
N LEU A 45 0.80 -5.89 -0.13
CA LEU A 45 1.72 -5.57 0.94
C LEU A 45 1.77 -4.04 1.11
N ASN A 46 1.31 -3.52 2.24
CA ASN A 46 1.45 -2.09 2.53
C ASN A 46 2.95 -1.73 2.60
N ARG A 47 3.35 -0.71 1.85
CA ARG A 47 4.72 -0.21 1.83
C ARG A 47 4.72 1.28 2.09
N THR A 48 5.53 1.72 3.04
CA THR A 48 5.67 3.14 3.36
C THR A 48 7.07 3.59 2.98
N GLU A 49 7.16 4.67 2.21
CA GLU A 49 8.43 5.27 1.78
C GLU A 49 8.47 6.75 2.19
N LEU A 50 9.68 7.26 2.45
CA LEU A 50 9.92 8.67 2.74
C LEU A 50 10.49 9.36 1.51
N PHE A 51 9.98 10.55 1.21
CA PHE A 51 10.45 11.41 0.14
C PHE A 51 10.88 12.75 0.73
N TYR A 52 12.04 13.23 0.31
CA TYR A 52 12.63 14.46 0.79
C TYR A 52 12.73 15.46 -0.35
N PHE A 53 12.32 16.70 -0.09
CA PHE A 53 12.43 17.78 -1.05
C PHE A 53 13.14 18.96 -0.41
N GLU A 54 13.98 19.59 -1.23
CA GLU A 54 14.65 20.85 -0.95
C GLU A 54 14.03 21.92 -1.84
N THR A 55 13.57 23.00 -1.22
CA THR A 55 12.99 24.14 -1.91
C THR A 55 13.74 25.42 -1.51
N ASN A 56 14.09 26.22 -2.52
CA ASN A 56 14.65 27.54 -2.27
C ASN A 56 13.50 28.55 -2.11
N PRO A 57 13.35 29.22 -0.95
CA PRO A 57 12.22 30.11 -0.66
C PRO A 57 12.13 31.30 -1.62
N ASN A 58 13.26 31.75 -2.16
CA ASN A 58 13.33 32.94 -3.01
C ASN A 58 13.02 32.64 -4.48
N THR A 59 13.53 31.52 -5.01
CA THR A 59 13.37 31.13 -6.42
C THR A 59 12.17 30.18 -6.63
N GLY A 60 11.70 29.52 -5.57
CA GLY A 60 10.66 28.51 -5.61
C GLY A 60 11.05 27.28 -6.44
N SER A 61 12.36 27.02 -6.57
CA SER A 61 12.89 25.83 -7.24
C SER A 61 12.81 24.63 -6.30
N VAL A 62 12.17 23.55 -6.74
CA VAL A 62 12.02 22.30 -5.99
C VAL A 62 12.99 21.26 -6.51
N LYS A 63 13.67 20.56 -5.61
CA LYS A 63 14.57 19.45 -5.94
C LYS A 63 14.32 18.28 -4.99
N GLN A 64 14.12 17.08 -5.54
CA GLN A 64 14.10 15.86 -4.74
C GLN A 64 15.53 15.53 -4.28
N ILE A 65 15.69 15.20 -3.00
CA ILE A 65 16.95 14.74 -2.41
C ILE A 65 16.76 13.33 -1.84
N GLU A 66 17.84 12.54 -1.84
CA GLU A 66 17.79 11.16 -1.33
C GLU A 66 17.88 11.10 0.20
N THR A 67 18.60 12.04 0.80
CA THR A 67 18.82 12.11 2.24
C THR A 67 18.77 13.56 2.73
N LEU A 68 18.27 13.75 3.94
CA LEU A 68 18.34 15.04 4.61
C LEU A 68 19.81 15.39 4.93
N PRO A 69 20.22 16.67 4.79
CA PRO A 69 21.53 17.14 5.21
C PRO A 69 21.88 16.74 6.65
N GLU A 70 23.16 16.47 6.92
CA GLU A 70 23.64 16.02 8.23
C GLU A 70 23.27 17.00 9.35
N GLU A 71 23.33 18.30 9.08
CA GLU A 71 22.94 19.39 9.98
C GLU A 71 21.50 19.22 10.53
N LEU A 72 20.55 18.82 9.67
CA LEU A 72 19.15 18.59 10.06
C LEU A 72 18.99 17.25 10.81
N ARG A 73 19.80 16.24 10.48
CA ARG A 73 19.77 14.94 11.17
C ARG A 73 20.31 15.07 12.59
N GLU A 74 21.35 15.87 12.79
CA GLU A 74 21.93 16.15 14.10
C GLU A 74 20.96 16.97 14.98
N TYR A 75 20.27 17.96 14.39
CA TYR A 75 19.22 18.71 15.08
C TYR A 75 18.09 17.79 15.60
N ASN A 76 17.58 16.87 14.78
CA ASN A 76 16.56 15.91 15.22
C ASN A 76 17.02 14.97 16.34
N SER A 77 18.33 14.68 16.42
CA SER A 77 18.89 13.80 17.45
C SER A 77 19.10 14.48 18.80
N SER A 78 19.20 15.81 18.82
CA SER A 78 19.58 16.61 19.99
C SER A 78 18.40 17.35 20.64
N VAL A 79 17.32 17.59 19.90
CA VAL A 79 16.17 18.38 20.36
C VAL A 79 15.23 17.55 21.24
N ARG A 80 14.94 18.06 22.44
CA ARG A 80 13.86 17.52 23.28
C ARG A 80 12.51 17.95 22.69
N PRO A 81 11.47 17.10 22.72
CA PRO A 81 10.14 17.42 22.16
C PRO A 81 9.52 18.73 22.68
N SER A 82 10.00 19.24 23.82
CA SER A 82 9.58 20.49 24.46
C SER A 82 10.15 21.78 23.85
N GLU A 83 11.13 21.70 22.94
CA GLU A 83 11.80 22.86 22.33
C GLU A 83 11.35 23.13 20.88
N ILE A 84 10.41 22.33 20.37
CA ILE A 84 9.77 22.57 19.07
C ILE A 84 8.94 23.85 19.20
N SER A 85 9.49 24.95 18.72
CA SER A 85 8.82 26.25 18.65
C SER A 85 7.40 26.09 18.10
N SER A 86 6.42 26.54 18.88
CA SER A 86 5.01 26.53 18.52
C SER A 86 4.66 27.53 17.42
N HIS A 87 5.57 28.44 17.05
CA HIS A 87 5.32 29.49 16.07
C HIS A 87 6.61 29.92 15.33
N PRO A 88 7.14 29.14 14.37
CA PRO A 88 8.06 29.69 13.39
C PRO A 88 7.31 30.71 12.51
N GLU A 89 7.94 31.85 12.21
CA GLU A 89 7.40 32.78 11.23
C GLU A 89 7.28 32.06 9.88
N LEU A 90 6.06 31.94 9.37
CA LEU A 90 5.82 31.22 8.12
C LEU A 90 6.32 32.08 6.95
N PRO A 91 7.15 31.53 6.06
CA PRO A 91 7.55 32.23 4.84
C PRO A 91 6.31 32.63 4.02
N SER A 92 6.33 33.84 3.46
CA SER A 92 5.21 34.39 2.69
C SER A 92 4.86 33.59 1.42
N ARG A 93 5.78 32.75 0.93
CA ARG A 93 5.62 31.89 -0.25
C ARG A 93 5.49 30.40 0.09
N LEU A 94 5.32 30.06 1.38
CA LEU A 94 5.29 28.67 1.83
C LEU A 94 4.24 27.83 1.11
N GLU A 95 3.03 28.37 0.92
CA GLU A 95 1.93 27.67 0.24
C GLU A 95 2.25 27.39 -1.23
N GLU A 96 2.79 28.39 -1.95
CA GLU A 96 3.18 28.23 -3.35
C GLU A 96 4.28 27.17 -3.52
N ASN A 97 5.28 27.20 -2.63
CA ASN A 97 6.38 26.24 -2.60
C ASN A 97 5.89 24.83 -2.25
N LEU A 98 4.96 24.71 -1.30
CA LEU A 98 4.34 23.44 -0.93
C LEU A 98 3.55 22.85 -2.10
N ILE A 99 2.74 23.65 -2.80
CA ILE A 99 1.97 23.22 -3.98
C ILE A 99 2.90 22.70 -5.08
N ARG A 100 3.98 23.43 -5.38
CA ARG A 100 4.99 23.00 -6.36
C ARG A 100 5.62 21.67 -5.96
N THR A 101 5.92 21.50 -4.68
CA THR A 101 6.49 20.27 -4.14
C THR A 101 5.51 19.09 -4.25
N PHE A 102 4.22 19.31 -4.02
CA PHE A 102 3.19 18.30 -4.24
C PHE A 102 3.09 17.86 -5.70
N ILE A 103 3.15 18.78 -6.66
CA ILE A 103 3.13 18.45 -8.09
C ILE A 103 4.32 17.56 -8.44
N SER A 104 5.53 17.94 -8.01
CA SER A 104 6.73 17.13 -8.23
C SER A 104 6.64 15.76 -7.54
N LEU A 105 6.10 15.71 -6.32
CA LEU A 105 5.89 14.46 -5.59
C LEU A 105 4.94 13.52 -6.35
N ASP A 106 3.85 14.04 -6.90
CA ASP A 106 2.87 13.25 -7.64
C ASP A 106 3.51 12.59 -8.88
N GLU A 107 4.29 13.35 -9.65
CA GLU A 107 5.02 12.83 -10.82
C GLU A 107 6.03 11.71 -10.46
N ILE A 108 6.78 11.90 -9.37
CA ILE A 108 7.74 10.91 -8.86
C ILE A 108 7.00 9.66 -8.38
N VAL A 109 5.90 9.84 -7.66
CA VAL A 109 5.13 8.73 -7.09
C VAL A 109 4.40 7.93 -8.17
N GLU A 110 3.90 8.58 -9.22
CA GLU A 110 3.38 7.88 -10.41
C GLU A 110 4.45 7.02 -11.10
N SER A 111 5.67 7.55 -11.24
CA SER A 111 6.80 6.78 -11.78
C SER A 111 7.14 5.59 -10.87
N ARG A 112 7.15 5.83 -9.55
CA ARG A 112 7.41 4.80 -8.54
C ARG A 112 6.34 3.71 -8.50
N LYS A 113 5.07 4.06 -8.70
CA LYS A 113 3.98 3.07 -8.81
C LYS A 113 4.20 2.12 -9.99
N LYS A 114 4.68 2.62 -11.13
CA LYS A 114 4.98 1.78 -12.29
C LYS A 114 6.10 0.78 -11.97
N GLU A 115 7.19 1.24 -11.36
CA GLU A 115 8.28 0.37 -10.92
C GLU A 115 7.82 -0.70 -9.92
N LEU A 116 7.01 -0.32 -8.93
CA LEU A 116 6.44 -1.26 -7.96
C LEU A 116 5.49 -2.26 -8.64
N GLY A 117 4.72 -1.81 -9.61
CA GLY A 117 3.88 -2.66 -10.45
C GLY A 117 4.69 -3.71 -11.20
N ASP A 118 5.79 -3.31 -11.83
CA ASP A 118 6.68 -4.22 -12.57
C ASP A 118 7.36 -5.23 -11.63
N GLN A 119 7.82 -4.80 -10.46
CA GLN A 119 8.42 -5.68 -9.45
C GLN A 119 7.44 -6.71 -8.88
N THR A 120 6.16 -6.33 -8.75
CA THR A 120 5.12 -7.19 -8.16
C THR A 120 4.34 -7.99 -9.19
N LEU A 121 4.54 -7.74 -10.49
CA LEU A 121 3.81 -8.40 -11.58
C LEU A 121 3.92 -9.93 -11.53
N ASP A 122 5.14 -10.45 -11.35
CA ASP A 122 5.39 -11.90 -11.27
C ASP A 122 4.72 -12.53 -10.04
N LEU A 123 4.67 -11.81 -8.92
CA LEU A 123 3.97 -12.26 -7.71
C LEU A 123 2.47 -12.42 -7.98
N PHE A 124 1.85 -11.42 -8.62
CA PHE A 124 0.44 -11.47 -8.98
C PHE A 124 0.13 -12.55 -10.02
N GLN A 125 0.98 -12.73 -11.03
CA GLN A 125 0.82 -13.79 -12.02
C GLN A 125 0.89 -15.18 -11.39
N LYS A 126 1.81 -15.40 -10.44
CA LYS A 126 1.90 -16.64 -9.68
C LYS A 126 0.67 -16.88 -8.81
N GLU A 127 0.13 -15.84 -8.19
CA GLU A 127 -1.09 -15.93 -7.39
C GLU A 127 -2.32 -16.25 -8.27
N GLU A 128 -2.49 -15.57 -9.40
CA GLU A 128 -3.53 -15.87 -10.39
C GLU A 128 -3.44 -17.31 -10.90
N PHE A 129 -2.23 -17.80 -11.17
CA PHE A 129 -2.00 -19.17 -11.61
C PHE A 129 -2.42 -20.18 -10.54
N LYS A 130 -2.01 -19.99 -9.28
CA LYS A 130 -2.39 -20.87 -8.17
C LYS A 130 -3.91 -20.95 -7.99
N ILE A 131 -4.59 -19.81 -8.05
CA ILE A 131 -6.06 -19.72 -7.95
C ILE A 131 -6.72 -20.48 -9.10
N ARG A 132 -6.23 -20.30 -10.34
CA ARG A 132 -6.74 -21.02 -11.52
C ARG A 132 -6.56 -22.54 -11.39
N THR A 133 -5.36 -23.00 -11.06
CA THR A 133 -5.07 -24.43 -10.95
C THR A 133 -5.89 -25.08 -9.83
N SER A 134 -5.98 -24.42 -8.67
CA SER A 134 -6.79 -24.90 -7.55
C SER A 134 -8.26 -25.04 -7.93
N ASN A 135 -8.84 -23.99 -8.53
CA ASN A 135 -10.25 -23.98 -8.92
C ASN A 135 -10.57 -24.92 -10.09
N GLN A 136 -9.66 -25.11 -11.05
CA GLN A 136 -9.83 -26.11 -12.10
C GLN A 136 -9.90 -27.53 -11.53
N ASN A 137 -9.06 -27.84 -10.54
CA ASN A 137 -9.06 -29.16 -9.91
C ASN A 137 -10.36 -29.42 -9.14
N THR A 138 -10.85 -28.45 -8.37
CA THR A 138 -12.11 -28.58 -7.62
C THR A 138 -13.32 -28.67 -8.55
N LEU A 139 -13.37 -27.84 -9.61
CA LEU A 139 -14.42 -27.91 -10.62
C LEU A 139 -14.46 -29.27 -11.31
N ARG A 140 -13.30 -29.79 -11.75
CA ARG A 140 -13.23 -31.12 -12.37
C ARG A 140 -13.79 -32.21 -11.46
N GLN A 141 -13.41 -32.20 -10.18
CA GLN A 141 -13.91 -33.20 -9.21
C GLN A 141 -15.43 -33.11 -9.02
N LEU A 142 -15.99 -31.90 -8.96
CA LEU A 142 -17.43 -31.69 -8.83
C LEU A 142 -18.19 -32.06 -10.11
N GLU A 143 -17.63 -31.77 -11.29
CA GLU A 143 -18.19 -32.15 -12.58
C GLU A 143 -18.20 -33.68 -12.76
N GLU A 144 -17.11 -34.37 -12.41
CA GLU A 144 -17.07 -35.83 -12.40
C GLU A 144 -18.10 -36.42 -11.42
N LYS A 145 -18.23 -35.83 -10.23
CA LYS A 145 -19.25 -36.23 -9.24
C LYS A 145 -20.66 -36.03 -9.79
N LEU A 146 -20.92 -34.91 -10.46
CA LEU A 146 -22.20 -34.61 -11.09
C LEU A 146 -22.51 -35.64 -12.19
N MET A 147 -21.55 -35.96 -13.05
CA MET A 147 -21.71 -36.94 -14.12
C MET A 147 -22.07 -38.33 -13.58
N ARG A 148 -21.41 -38.77 -12.50
CA ARG A 148 -21.74 -40.04 -11.82
C ARG A 148 -23.17 -40.03 -11.25
N GLN A 149 -23.59 -38.91 -10.66
CA GLN A 149 -24.95 -38.74 -10.12
C GLN A 149 -26.01 -38.71 -11.23
N GLU A 150 -25.73 -38.05 -12.36
CA GLU A 150 -26.62 -38.01 -13.52
C GLU A 150 -26.80 -39.40 -14.14
N ALA A 151 -25.72 -40.17 -14.28
CA ALA A 151 -25.79 -41.56 -14.70
C ALA A 151 -26.65 -42.38 -13.72
N ALA A 152 -26.36 -42.31 -12.42
CA ALA A 152 -27.10 -43.03 -11.39
C ALA A 152 -28.59 -42.65 -11.30
N PHE A 153 -28.94 -41.40 -11.61
CA PHE A 153 -30.32 -40.94 -11.70
C PHE A 153 -31.03 -41.47 -12.94
N LYS A 154 -30.36 -41.52 -14.10
CA LYS A 154 -30.93 -42.13 -15.32
C LYS A 154 -31.32 -43.60 -15.13
N TRP A 155 -30.55 -44.35 -14.33
CA TRP A 155 -30.82 -45.77 -14.07
C TRP A 155 -31.93 -46.02 -13.03
N GLU A 156 -32.02 -45.22 -11.96
CA GLU A 156 -32.93 -45.50 -10.83
C GLU A 156 -34.11 -44.52 -10.68
N GLY A 157 -34.06 -43.33 -11.27
CA GLY A 157 -35.16 -42.34 -11.25
C GLY A 157 -35.57 -41.78 -9.87
N LYS A 158 -34.88 -42.14 -8.78
CA LYS A 158 -35.28 -41.77 -7.42
C LYS A 158 -35.15 -40.25 -7.14
N PRO A 159 -36.12 -39.65 -6.43
CA PRO A 159 -36.13 -38.21 -6.12
C PRO A 159 -34.95 -37.77 -5.23
N GLU A 160 -34.44 -38.65 -4.36
CA GLU A 160 -33.26 -38.39 -3.52
C GLU A 160 -32.01 -38.08 -4.35
N LYS A 161 -31.82 -38.81 -5.47
CA LYS A 161 -30.71 -38.61 -6.40
C LYS A 161 -30.84 -37.30 -7.17
N LYS A 162 -32.07 -36.88 -7.50
CA LYS A 162 -32.36 -35.55 -8.09
C LYS A 162 -31.98 -34.42 -7.14
N SER A 163 -32.26 -34.57 -5.84
CA SER A 163 -31.85 -33.61 -4.80
C SER A 163 -30.32 -33.53 -4.69
N ALA A 164 -29.63 -34.68 -4.66
CA ALA A 164 -28.17 -34.73 -4.62
C ALA A 164 -27.51 -34.06 -5.84
N MET A 165 -28.04 -34.30 -7.04
CA MET A 165 -27.58 -33.67 -8.28
C MET A 165 -27.74 -32.14 -8.23
N ASN A 166 -28.89 -31.64 -7.76
CA ASN A 166 -29.11 -30.20 -7.62
C ASN A 166 -28.17 -29.56 -6.58
N ARG A 167 -27.86 -30.26 -5.48
CA ARG A 167 -26.85 -29.80 -4.51
C ARG A 167 -25.48 -29.66 -5.17
N THR A 168 -25.04 -30.67 -5.92
CA THR A 168 -23.76 -30.63 -6.64
C THR A 168 -23.73 -29.52 -7.69
N ARG A 169 -24.84 -29.26 -8.41
CA ARG A 169 -24.92 -28.12 -9.35
C ARG A 169 -24.79 -26.77 -8.64
N ASN A 170 -25.47 -26.59 -7.51
CA ASN A 170 -25.35 -25.37 -6.71
C ASN A 170 -23.92 -25.18 -6.16
N GLU A 171 -23.27 -26.28 -5.78
CA GLU A 171 -21.88 -26.27 -5.31
C GLU A 171 -20.91 -25.86 -6.44
N ILE A 172 -21.08 -26.39 -7.66
CA ILE A 172 -20.34 -25.94 -8.85
C ILE A 172 -20.53 -24.45 -9.10
N GLN A 173 -21.77 -23.97 -9.04
CA GLN A 173 -22.08 -22.56 -9.24
C GLN A 173 -21.39 -21.68 -8.19
N LYS A 174 -21.44 -22.09 -6.92
CA LYS A 174 -20.76 -21.40 -5.83
C LYS A 174 -19.24 -21.34 -6.03
N VAL A 175 -18.62 -22.45 -6.44
CA VAL A 175 -17.17 -22.50 -6.71
C VAL A 175 -16.78 -21.55 -7.85
N LYS A 176 -17.62 -21.44 -8.90
CA LYS A 176 -17.40 -20.47 -9.98
C LYS A 176 -17.47 -19.02 -9.48
N GLU A 177 -18.45 -18.71 -8.64
CA GLU A 177 -18.61 -17.37 -8.05
C GLU A 177 -17.46 -17.01 -7.10
N ASP A 178 -17.02 -17.97 -6.29
CA ASP A 178 -15.88 -17.79 -5.38
C ASP A 178 -14.58 -17.61 -6.18
N PHE A 179 -14.37 -18.35 -7.27
CA PHE A 179 -13.25 -18.15 -8.19
C PHE A 179 -13.25 -16.75 -8.81
N ASP A 180 -14.38 -16.29 -9.33
CA ASP A 180 -14.50 -14.94 -9.91
C ASP A 180 -14.22 -13.86 -8.85
N ARG A 181 -14.67 -14.07 -7.61
CA ARG A 181 -14.41 -13.17 -6.49
C ARG A 181 -12.92 -13.12 -6.15
N GLU A 182 -12.24 -14.26 -6.11
CA GLU A 182 -10.80 -14.34 -5.84
C GLU A 182 -9.98 -13.70 -6.96
N LEU A 183 -10.31 -13.96 -8.23
CA LEU A 183 -9.66 -13.29 -9.36
C LEU A 183 -9.84 -11.78 -9.33
N ARG A 184 -11.04 -11.29 -8.96
CA ARG A 184 -11.27 -9.85 -8.80
C ARG A 184 -10.42 -9.27 -7.68
N LYS A 185 -10.23 -9.98 -6.56
CA LYS A 185 -9.36 -9.52 -5.47
C LYS A 185 -7.91 -9.38 -5.94
N VAL A 186 -7.38 -10.38 -6.64
CA VAL A 186 -6.01 -10.33 -7.15
C VAL A 186 -5.87 -9.22 -8.21
N ARG A 187 -6.85 -9.10 -9.11
CA ARG A 187 -6.85 -8.04 -10.13
C ARG A 187 -6.94 -6.65 -9.52
N ASN A 188 -7.78 -6.45 -8.51
CA ASN A 188 -7.88 -5.17 -7.81
C ASN A 188 -6.63 -4.89 -6.96
N GLY A 189 -5.99 -5.93 -6.42
CA GLY A 189 -4.72 -5.82 -5.69
C GLY A 189 -3.55 -5.37 -6.56
N LYS A 190 -3.62 -5.55 -7.89
CA LYS A 190 -2.66 -4.99 -8.85
C LYS A 190 -2.71 -3.45 -8.91
N THR A 191 -3.83 -2.83 -8.56
CA THR A 191 -3.95 -1.37 -8.55
C THR A 191 -3.32 -0.81 -7.29
N ILE A 192 -2.17 -0.15 -7.42
CA ILE A 192 -1.46 0.46 -6.30
C ILE A 192 -2.14 1.80 -5.98
N GLN A 193 -2.82 1.86 -4.85
CA GLN A 193 -3.29 3.11 -4.28
C GLN A 193 -2.17 3.76 -3.48
N HIS A 194 -2.29 5.06 -3.24
CA HIS A 194 -1.29 5.78 -2.46
C HIS A 194 -1.92 6.90 -1.63
N ARG A 195 -1.25 7.25 -0.54
CA ARG A 195 -1.63 8.36 0.33
C ARG A 195 -0.40 9.21 0.63
N PHE A 196 -0.51 10.52 0.42
CA PHE A 196 0.49 11.49 0.86
C PHE A 196 0.22 11.93 2.29
N GLN A 197 1.28 12.02 3.08
CA GLN A 197 1.25 12.62 4.40
C GLN A 197 2.49 13.52 4.58
N LEU A 198 2.27 14.80 4.85
CA LEU A 198 3.35 15.71 5.21
C LEU A 198 3.80 15.41 6.64
N PHE A 199 5.02 14.91 6.78
CA PHE A 199 5.56 14.41 8.04
C PHE A 199 6.33 15.51 8.79
N GLN A 200 7.26 16.19 8.12
CA GLN A 200 8.09 17.24 8.71
C GLN A 200 8.37 18.37 7.72
N VAL A 201 8.49 19.58 8.23
CA VAL A 201 8.87 20.77 7.46
C VAL A 201 10.01 21.48 8.17
N TYR A 202 11.10 21.76 7.44
CA TYR A 202 12.17 22.62 7.91
C TYR A 202 12.08 23.94 7.16
N LEU A 203 11.88 25.01 7.90
CA LEU A 203 11.76 26.38 7.43
C LEU A 203 13.10 27.10 7.55
N PRO A 204 13.28 28.16 6.75
CA PRO A 204 14.40 29.06 6.93
C PRO A 204 14.34 29.75 8.31
N SER A 205 15.50 30.04 8.90
CA SER A 205 15.67 30.86 10.11
C SER A 205 15.88 32.33 9.81
#